data_AF-A0A9X7HBA9-F1
#
_entry.id   AF-A0A9X7HBA9-F1
#
_cell.length_a   1.000
_cell.length_b   1.000
_cell.length_c   1.000
_cell.angle_alpha   90.00
_cell.angle_beta   90.00
_cell.angle_gamma   90.00
#
_symmetry.space_group_name_H-M   'P 1'
#
loop_
_entity.id
_entity.type
_entity.pdbx_description
1 polymer ?
#
loop_
_entity_poly.entity_id
_entity_poly.type
_entity_poly.pdbx_seq_one_letter_code
_entity_poly.pdbx_strand_id
1 'polypeptide(L)'
;MGVYQKICYAVEDIFVKFLTRNSDKEKALKKVQTYRNNIAEEKSRKKQVTLKRTQERQRAADEKKEQEKQRIQSVLSRMVDVKNLDYTQYEYNEVKRNEAFFKWVYNNIFETGEQGLTFINCEFDKSKKKEIKGFLIATNKRVWFIDNSQTMVQKFRYQTIKDVSWFKDGMLEKGLYLQYGVKRLEFDEIFDANQMKRIGNTILQISQTA
;
A
#
# COMPACT_ATOMS: atom_id res chain seq x y z
N MET A 1 6.19 22.79 36.93
CA MET A 1 7.60 23.21 36.82
C MET A 1 8.47 22.14 37.44
N GLY A 2 9.49 21.65 36.72
CA GLY A 2 10.37 20.57 37.18
C GLY A 2 11.29 21.02 38.34
N VAL A 3 11.72 20.06 39.16
CA VAL A 3 12.54 20.30 40.36
C VAL A 3 13.82 21.08 40.05
N TYR A 4 14.48 20.76 38.93
CA TYR A 4 15.71 21.43 38.49
C TYR A 4 15.53 22.93 38.21
N GLN A 5 14.43 23.31 37.57
CA GLN A 5 14.16 24.72 37.24
C GLN A 5 13.92 25.55 38.50
N LYS A 6 13.32 24.95 39.54
CA LYS A 6 13.13 25.60 40.85
C LYS A 6 14.47 25.86 41.54
N ILE A 7 15.40 24.90 41.47
CA ILE A 7 16.74 25.03 42.06
C ILE A 7 17.54 26.13 41.33
N CYS A 8 17.53 26.15 39.99
CA CYS A 8 18.22 27.20 39.23
C CYS A 8 17.70 28.61 39.55
N TYR A 9 16.37 28.77 39.67
CA TYR A 9 15.78 30.07 40.02
C TYR A 9 16.14 30.51 41.44
N ALA A 10 16.20 29.57 42.40
CA ALA A 10 16.62 29.88 43.76
C ALA A 10 18.09 30.36 43.82
N VAL A 11 18.98 29.73 43.05
CA VAL A 11 20.39 30.15 42.96
C VAL A 11 20.51 31.51 42.27
N GLU A 12 19.82 31.73 41.14
CA GLU A 12 19.79 33.02 40.45
C GLU A 12 19.30 34.16 41.36
N ASP A 13 18.27 33.92 42.16
CA ASP A 13 17.69 34.94 43.05
C ASP A 13 18.68 35.36 44.15
N ILE A 14 19.52 34.43 44.64
CA ILE A 14 20.60 34.73 45.59
C ILE A 14 21.66 35.62 44.94
N PHE A 15 22.07 35.32 43.70
CA PHE A 15 23.04 36.12 42.96
C PHE A 15 22.50 37.52 42.64
N VAL A 16 21.25 37.64 42.20
CA VAL A 16 20.60 38.93 41.93
C VAL A 16 20.55 39.77 43.21
N LYS A 17 20.20 39.17 44.35
CA LYS A 17 20.18 39.85 45.65
C LYS A 17 21.57 40.33 46.10
N PHE A 18 22.61 39.57 45.79
CA PHE A 18 24.00 39.95 46.09
C PHE A 18 24.49 41.10 45.20
N LEU A 19 24.23 41.03 43.89
CA LEU A 19 24.69 42.04 42.91
C LEU A 19 23.93 43.36 42.97
N THR A 20 22.70 43.36 43.50
CA THR A 20 21.84 44.56 43.57
C THR A 20 21.87 45.25 44.93
N ARG A 21 22.76 44.81 45.84
CA ARG A 21 22.86 45.27 47.23
C ARG A 21 23.04 46.79 47.40
N ASN A 22 23.61 47.47 46.40
CA ASN A 22 23.85 48.92 46.38
C ASN A 22 23.04 49.68 45.30
N SER A 23 22.04 49.03 44.69
CA SER A 23 21.26 49.55 43.57
C SER A 23 19.74 49.43 43.83
N ASP A 24 18.94 50.00 42.94
CA ASP A 24 17.46 50.04 43.03
C ASP A 24 16.84 48.63 42.90
N LYS A 25 16.59 48.00 44.07
CA LYS A 25 16.18 46.59 44.23
C LYS A 25 14.87 46.26 43.48
N GLU A 26 13.93 47.19 43.44
CA GLU A 26 12.66 46.98 42.72
C GLU A 26 12.86 46.90 41.20
N LYS A 27 13.75 47.72 40.64
CA LYS A 27 14.07 47.69 39.21
C LYS A 27 14.73 46.37 38.81
N ALA A 28 15.59 45.82 39.66
CA ALA A 28 16.24 44.54 39.40
C ALA A 28 15.25 43.37 39.43
N LEU A 29 14.36 43.33 40.43
CA LEU A 29 13.33 42.29 40.52
C LEU A 29 12.37 42.33 39.33
N LYS A 30 11.91 43.52 38.92
CA LYS A 30 11.09 43.68 37.70
C LYS A 30 11.81 43.16 36.45
N LYS A 31 13.11 43.46 36.27
CA LYS A 31 13.89 42.97 35.12
C LYS A 31 13.99 41.44 35.09
N VAL A 32 14.25 40.80 36.23
CA VAL A 32 14.34 39.32 36.32
C VAL A 32 12.99 38.67 36.01
N GLN A 33 11.90 39.23 36.54
CA GLN A 33 10.56 38.70 36.28
C GLN A 33 10.18 38.86 34.81
N THR A 34 10.45 40.01 34.19
CA THR A 34 10.28 40.22 32.75
C THR A 34 11.11 39.23 31.93
N TYR A 35 12.37 39.00 32.30
CA TYR A 35 13.24 38.04 31.61
C TYR A 35 12.70 36.60 31.69
N ARG A 36 12.26 36.15 32.87
CA ARG A 36 11.67 34.82 33.06
C ARG A 36 10.37 34.65 32.27
N ASN A 37 9.52 35.68 32.25
CA ASN A 37 8.29 35.69 31.45
C ASN A 37 8.61 35.60 29.96
N ASN A 38 9.57 36.38 29.46
CA ASN A 38 9.99 36.35 28.06
C ASN A 38 10.52 34.97 27.64
N ILE A 39 11.31 34.30 28.48
CA ILE A 39 11.78 32.92 28.21
C ILE A 39 10.62 31.94 28.19
N ALA A 40 9.68 32.05 29.13
CA ALA A 40 8.52 31.18 29.20
C ALA A 40 7.61 31.35 27.97
N GLU A 41 7.38 32.58 27.53
CA GLU A 41 6.65 32.92 26.31
C GLU A 41 7.37 32.44 25.05
N GLU A 42 8.69 32.59 24.97
CA GLU A 42 9.45 32.10 23.82
C GLU A 42 9.40 30.56 23.73
N LYS A 43 9.51 29.87 24.87
CA LYS A 43 9.36 28.40 24.94
C LYS A 43 7.95 27.96 24.58
N SER A 44 6.91 28.65 25.03
CA SER A 44 5.52 28.31 24.69
C SER A 44 5.25 28.55 23.20
N ARG A 45 5.75 29.66 22.64
CA ARG A 45 5.68 29.96 21.21
C ARG A 45 6.39 28.92 20.36
N LYS A 46 7.62 28.51 20.74
CA LYS A 46 8.35 27.43 20.05
C LYS A 46 7.58 26.10 20.08
N LYS A 47 7.01 25.73 21.22
CA LYS A 47 6.17 24.52 21.34
C LYS A 47 4.93 24.60 20.45
N GLN A 48 4.23 25.74 20.41
CA GLN A 48 3.06 25.94 19.55
C GLN A 48 3.43 25.83 18.06
N VAL A 49 4.56 26.42 17.64
CA VAL A 49 5.05 26.31 16.27
C VAL A 49 5.39 24.87 15.90
N THR A 50 6.09 24.13 16.77
CA THR A 50 6.41 22.72 16.52
C THR A 50 5.15 21.85 16.47
N LEU A 51 4.18 22.09 17.36
CA LEU A 51 2.92 21.36 17.34
C LEU A 51 2.14 21.62 16.04
N LYS A 52 2.02 22.89 15.62
CA LYS A 52 1.37 23.26 14.35
C LYS A 52 2.06 22.59 13.15
N ARG A 53 3.40 22.64 13.08
CA ARG A 53 4.17 21.97 12.03
C ARG A 53 3.96 20.45 12.01
N THR A 54 3.85 19.82 13.18
CA THR A 54 3.62 18.37 13.28
C THR A 54 2.21 18.02 12.81
N GLN A 55 1.20 18.80 13.23
CA GLN A 55 -0.18 18.63 12.78
C GLN A 55 -0.33 18.87 11.28
N GLU A 56 0.31 19.89 10.71
CA GLU A 56 0.32 20.17 9.27
C GLU A 56 0.98 19.03 8.49
N ARG A 57 2.13 18.52 8.96
CA ARG A 57 2.79 17.35 8.35
C ARG A 57 1.92 16.10 8.40
N GLN A 58 1.21 15.89 9.50
CA GLN A 58 0.32 14.74 9.66
C GLN A 58 -0.88 14.83 8.71
N ARG A 59 -1.53 16.00 8.63
CA ARG A 59 -2.61 16.25 7.66
C ARG A 59 -2.14 16.03 6.22
N ALA A 60 -1.00 16.58 5.84
CA ALA A 60 -0.43 16.39 4.50
C ALA A 60 -0.07 14.92 4.22
N ALA A 61 0.37 14.16 5.23
CA ALA A 61 0.66 12.72 5.09
C ALA A 61 -0.64 11.90 4.91
N ASP A 62 -1.69 12.25 5.65
CA ASP A 62 -2.98 11.58 5.56
C ASP A 62 -3.69 11.90 4.24
N GLU A 63 -3.63 13.14 3.77
CA GLU A 63 -4.11 13.54 2.43
C GLU A 63 -3.39 12.77 1.31
N LYS A 64 -2.06 12.63 1.39
CA LYS A 64 -1.29 11.84 0.41
C LYS A 64 -1.68 10.36 0.42
N LYS A 65 -1.91 9.78 1.60
CA LYS A 65 -2.36 8.38 1.72
C LYS A 65 -3.75 8.19 1.12
N GLU A 66 -4.65 9.13 1.35
CA GLU A 66 -6.00 9.06 0.79
C GLU A 66 -5.99 9.22 -0.73
N GLN A 67 -5.20 10.17 -1.26
CA GLN A 67 -4.99 10.31 -2.70
C GLN A 67 -4.38 9.04 -3.32
N GLU A 68 -3.39 8.44 -2.66
CA GLU A 68 -2.81 7.17 -3.11
C GLU A 68 -3.85 6.06 -3.12
N LYS A 69 -4.64 5.94 -2.05
CA LYS A 69 -5.70 4.93 -1.93
C LYS A 69 -6.74 5.07 -3.03
N GLN A 70 -7.24 6.28 -3.28
CA GLN A 70 -8.20 6.56 -4.36
C GLN A 70 -7.62 6.21 -5.74
N ARG A 71 -6.35 6.55 -5.96
CA ARG A 71 -5.63 6.23 -7.20
C ARG A 71 -5.51 4.72 -7.41
N ILE A 72 -5.12 3.96 -6.38
CA ILE A 72 -5.04 2.49 -6.47
C ILE A 72 -6.42 1.88 -6.66
N GLN A 73 -7.43 2.35 -5.95
CA GLN A 73 -8.81 1.87 -6.09
C GLN A 73 -9.36 2.11 -7.51
N SER A 74 -9.00 3.22 -8.16
CA SER A 74 -9.43 3.47 -9.54
C SER A 74 -8.89 2.42 -10.53
N VAL A 75 -7.63 1.99 -10.37
CA VAL A 75 -7.04 0.92 -11.18
C VAL A 75 -7.65 -0.44 -10.81
N LEU A 76 -7.77 -0.71 -9.50
CA LEU A 76 -8.30 -1.96 -8.99
C LEU A 76 -9.74 -2.22 -9.47
N SER A 77 -10.58 -1.18 -9.54
CA SER A 77 -11.96 -1.25 -10.04
C SER A 77 -12.09 -1.71 -11.50
N ARG A 78 -11.00 -1.62 -12.29
CA ARG A 78 -10.94 -2.14 -13.67
C ARG A 78 -10.46 -3.58 -13.72
N MET A 79 -9.64 -3.99 -12.76
CA MET A 79 -8.98 -5.29 -12.73
C MET A 79 -9.73 -6.35 -11.90
N VAL A 80 -10.63 -5.92 -11.02
CA VAL A 80 -11.40 -6.77 -10.11
C VAL A 80 -12.86 -6.34 -10.13
N ASP A 81 -13.77 -7.29 -9.97
CA ASP A 81 -15.19 -6.98 -9.82
C ASP A 81 -15.52 -6.52 -8.39
N VAL A 82 -15.11 -5.30 -8.08
CA VAL A 82 -15.29 -4.68 -6.76
C VAL A 82 -16.77 -4.60 -6.37
N LYS A 83 -17.70 -4.58 -7.33
CA LYS A 83 -19.14 -4.46 -7.05
C LYS A 83 -19.75 -5.76 -6.52
N ASN A 84 -19.32 -6.90 -7.05
CA ASN A 84 -19.94 -8.18 -6.74
C ASN A 84 -19.05 -9.11 -5.90
N LEU A 85 -17.72 -9.00 -6.02
CA LEU A 85 -16.76 -9.95 -5.43
C LEU A 85 -15.84 -9.34 -4.35
N ASP A 86 -15.95 -8.03 -4.12
CA ASP A 86 -14.99 -7.23 -3.35
C ASP A 86 -13.54 -7.43 -3.85
N TYR A 87 -12.55 -6.77 -3.25
CA TYR A 87 -11.13 -7.02 -3.55
C TYR A 87 -10.37 -7.58 -2.35
N THR A 88 -9.34 -8.38 -2.59
CA THR A 88 -8.49 -8.91 -1.53
C THR A 88 -7.33 -7.96 -1.20
N GLN A 89 -6.77 -8.09 0.00
CA GLN A 89 -5.56 -7.34 0.36
C GLN A 89 -4.38 -7.68 -0.57
N TYR A 90 -4.33 -8.91 -1.08
CA TYR A 90 -3.38 -9.34 -2.09
C TYR A 90 -3.52 -8.48 -3.36
N GLU A 91 -4.72 -8.40 -3.94
CA GLU A 91 -4.98 -7.65 -5.17
C GLU A 91 -4.65 -6.17 -4.99
N TYR A 92 -5.05 -5.58 -3.86
CA TYR A 92 -4.71 -4.19 -3.54
C TYR A 92 -3.20 -3.96 -3.50
N ASN A 93 -2.46 -4.83 -2.82
CA ASN A 93 -1.01 -4.72 -2.69
C ASN A 93 -0.30 -4.91 -4.04
N GLU A 94 -0.77 -5.84 -4.87
CA GLU A 94 -0.23 -6.06 -6.21
C GLU A 94 -0.45 -4.86 -7.12
N VAL A 95 -1.67 -4.30 -7.15
CA VAL A 95 -1.94 -3.08 -7.93
C VAL A 95 -1.09 -1.91 -7.42
N LYS A 96 -0.95 -1.76 -6.09
CA LYS A 96 -0.09 -0.73 -5.50
C LYS A 96 1.37 -0.86 -5.95
N ARG A 97 1.91 -2.09 -6.01
CA ARG A 97 3.30 -2.34 -6.41
C ARG A 97 3.51 -2.20 -7.92
N ASN A 98 2.53 -2.62 -8.73
CA ASN A 98 2.66 -2.79 -10.18
C ASN A 98 1.68 -1.93 -10.97
N GLU A 99 1.34 -0.74 -10.48
CA GLU A 99 0.26 0.07 -11.04
C GLU A 99 0.43 0.41 -12.52
N ALA A 100 1.65 0.72 -12.97
CA ALA A 100 1.93 1.02 -14.37
C ALA A 100 1.61 -0.17 -15.28
N PHE A 101 1.94 -1.39 -14.82
CA PHE A 101 1.60 -2.62 -15.52
C PHE A 101 0.08 -2.79 -15.63
N PHE A 102 -0.66 -2.69 -14.52
CA PHE A 102 -2.12 -2.85 -14.54
C PHE A 102 -2.82 -1.76 -15.37
N LYS A 103 -2.30 -0.53 -15.34
CA LYS A 103 -2.73 0.55 -16.24
C LYS A 103 -2.53 0.21 -17.70
N TRP A 104 -1.38 -0.36 -18.04
CA TRP A 104 -1.13 -0.81 -19.40
C TRP A 104 -2.09 -1.93 -19.82
N VAL A 105 -2.33 -2.91 -18.94
CA VAL A 105 -3.24 -4.04 -19.21
C VAL A 105 -4.65 -3.57 -19.57
N TYR A 106 -5.31 -2.78 -18.72
CA TYR A 106 -6.70 -2.41 -19.01
C TYR A 106 -6.83 -1.41 -20.18
N ASN A 107 -5.78 -0.65 -20.51
CA ASN A 107 -5.80 0.29 -21.64
C ASN A 107 -5.50 -0.36 -22.99
N ASN A 108 -4.70 -1.44 -23.02
CA ASN A 108 -4.17 -2.00 -24.26
C ASN A 108 -4.61 -3.45 -24.52
N ILE A 109 -4.98 -4.21 -23.48
CA ILE A 109 -5.29 -5.64 -23.61
C ILE A 109 -6.80 -5.90 -23.50
N PHE A 110 -7.48 -5.23 -22.58
CA PHE A 110 -8.92 -5.43 -22.40
C PHE A 110 -9.71 -4.86 -23.58
N GLU A 111 -10.62 -5.68 -24.13
CA GLU A 111 -11.53 -5.25 -25.19
C GLU A 111 -12.73 -4.46 -24.64
N THR A 112 -13.47 -3.77 -25.52
CA THR A 112 -14.68 -3.03 -25.12
C THR A 112 -15.68 -3.92 -24.37
N GLY A 113 -16.07 -3.52 -23.16
CA GLY A 113 -16.96 -4.28 -22.28
C GLY A 113 -16.30 -5.47 -21.57
N GLU A 114 -14.98 -5.60 -21.66
CA GLU A 114 -14.20 -6.53 -20.86
C GLU A 114 -13.85 -5.91 -19.50
N GLN A 115 -14.05 -6.67 -18.44
CA GLN A 115 -13.77 -6.28 -17.06
C GLN A 115 -13.00 -7.40 -16.36
N GLY A 116 -11.94 -7.02 -15.64
CA GLY A 116 -11.22 -7.96 -14.79
C GLY A 116 -12.07 -8.38 -13.60
N LEU A 117 -12.01 -9.67 -13.26
CA LEU A 117 -12.74 -10.25 -12.14
C LEU A 117 -11.82 -10.51 -10.97
N THR A 118 -10.63 -11.06 -11.24
CA THR A 118 -9.58 -11.35 -10.27
C THR A 118 -8.28 -11.72 -11.01
N PHE A 119 -7.15 -11.66 -10.33
CA PHE A 119 -5.84 -12.00 -10.92
C PHE A 119 -4.89 -12.59 -9.87
N ILE A 120 -3.81 -13.21 -10.34
CA ILE A 120 -2.72 -13.70 -9.49
C ILE A 120 -1.38 -13.58 -10.22
N ASN A 121 -0.32 -13.24 -9.49
CA ASN A 121 1.05 -13.36 -9.95
C ASN A 121 1.47 -14.84 -9.85
N CYS A 122 2.05 -15.35 -10.92
CA CYS A 122 2.51 -16.72 -11.03
C CYS A 122 3.65 -16.81 -12.05
N GLU A 123 4.32 -17.93 -12.04
CA GLU A 123 5.16 -18.35 -13.15
C GLU A 123 4.35 -19.25 -14.10
N PHE A 124 4.65 -19.18 -15.40
CA PHE A 124 3.99 -19.97 -16.43
C PHE A 124 5.01 -20.83 -17.14
N ASP A 125 4.88 -22.15 -16.97
CA ASP A 125 5.69 -23.11 -17.71
C ASP A 125 5.11 -23.28 -19.13
N LYS A 126 5.77 -22.62 -20.09
CA LYS A 126 5.44 -22.79 -21.52
C LYS A 126 6.05 -24.07 -22.10
N SER A 127 7.17 -24.52 -21.55
CA SER A 127 7.95 -25.67 -21.97
C SER A 127 9.05 -25.91 -20.94
N LYS A 128 9.53 -27.16 -20.80
CA LYS A 128 10.60 -27.63 -19.88
C LYS A 128 11.92 -26.82 -19.79
N LYS A 129 12.07 -25.71 -20.53
CA LYS A 129 13.23 -24.81 -20.52
C LYS A 129 12.87 -23.33 -20.40
N LYS A 130 11.58 -22.96 -20.30
CA LYS A 130 11.14 -21.56 -20.31
C LYS A 130 9.98 -21.33 -19.36
N GLU A 131 10.39 -20.97 -18.15
CA GLU A 131 9.60 -20.37 -17.09
C GLU A 131 9.44 -18.87 -17.33
N ILE A 132 8.23 -18.33 -17.18
CA ILE A 132 7.92 -16.93 -17.45
C ILE A 132 7.06 -16.37 -16.32
N LYS A 133 7.58 -15.39 -15.59
CA LYS A 133 6.85 -14.70 -14.52
C LYS A 133 5.89 -13.66 -15.05
N GLY A 134 4.67 -13.64 -14.52
CA GLY A 134 3.62 -12.76 -14.98
C GLY A 134 2.33 -12.86 -14.17
N PHE A 135 1.27 -12.30 -14.73
CA PHE A 135 -0.05 -12.32 -14.12
C PHE A 135 -1.01 -13.17 -14.94
N LEU A 136 -1.65 -14.12 -14.27
CA LEU A 136 -2.86 -14.77 -14.73
C LEU A 136 -4.05 -13.91 -14.31
N ILE A 137 -4.86 -13.48 -15.28
CA ILE A 137 -5.95 -12.51 -15.09
C ILE A 137 -7.22 -13.11 -15.66
N ALA A 138 -8.23 -13.32 -14.81
CA ALA A 138 -9.55 -13.74 -15.22
C ALA A 138 -10.43 -12.52 -15.49
N THR A 139 -11.06 -12.44 -16.67
CA THR A 139 -12.03 -11.40 -17.02
C THR A 139 -13.42 -12.00 -17.22
N ASN A 140 -14.43 -11.16 -17.39
CA ASN A 140 -15.78 -11.60 -17.77
C ASN A 140 -15.86 -12.23 -19.18
N LYS A 141 -14.78 -12.18 -19.99
CA LYS A 141 -14.78 -12.72 -21.36
C LYS A 141 -13.79 -13.86 -21.58
N ARG A 142 -12.63 -13.83 -20.93
CA ARG A 142 -11.55 -14.80 -21.13
C ARG A 142 -10.52 -14.75 -20.00
N VAL A 143 -9.55 -15.63 -20.06
CA VAL A 143 -8.37 -15.60 -19.18
C VAL A 143 -7.17 -15.10 -19.97
N TRP A 144 -6.39 -14.21 -19.38
CA TRP A 144 -5.15 -13.71 -19.91
C TRP A 144 -3.97 -14.17 -19.07
N PHE A 145 -2.86 -14.52 -19.70
CA PHE A 145 -1.56 -14.51 -19.04
C PHE A 145 -0.69 -13.43 -19.68
N ILE A 146 -0.10 -12.57 -18.87
CA ILE A 146 0.73 -11.45 -19.33
C ILE A 146 2.03 -11.46 -18.52
N ASP A 147 3.16 -11.51 -19.21
CA ASP A 147 4.47 -11.46 -18.55
C ASP A 147 4.79 -10.08 -17.98
N ASN A 148 5.67 -10.03 -16.98
CA ASN A 148 6.03 -8.78 -16.31
C ASN A 148 6.65 -7.73 -17.26
N SER A 149 7.30 -8.17 -18.34
CA SER A 149 7.87 -7.30 -19.37
C SER A 149 6.88 -6.84 -20.45
N GLN A 150 5.61 -7.29 -20.41
CA GLN A 150 4.56 -6.93 -21.38
C GLN A 150 4.89 -7.35 -22.83
N THR A 151 5.81 -8.30 -22.98
CA THR A 151 6.28 -8.83 -24.28
C THR A 151 5.53 -10.07 -24.71
N MET A 152 4.93 -10.80 -23.78
CA MET A 152 4.17 -12.01 -24.02
C MET A 152 2.78 -11.88 -23.42
N VAL A 153 1.78 -11.92 -24.30
CA VAL A 153 0.37 -11.95 -23.95
C VAL A 153 -0.23 -13.25 -24.50
N GLN A 154 -0.80 -14.06 -23.62
CA GLN A 154 -1.51 -15.29 -23.97
C GLN A 154 -2.98 -15.21 -23.61
N LYS A 155 -3.81 -15.69 -24.53
CA LYS A 155 -5.27 -15.66 -24.44
C LYS A 155 -5.81 -17.07 -24.30
N PHE A 156 -6.64 -17.30 -23.29
CA PHE A 156 -7.36 -18.55 -23.10
C PHE A 156 -8.86 -18.30 -23.09
N ARG A 157 -9.57 -18.87 -24.08
CA ARG A 157 -11.03 -18.79 -24.17
C ARG A 157 -11.67 -19.73 -23.16
N TYR A 158 -12.70 -19.27 -22.45
CA TYR A 158 -13.40 -20.08 -21.46
C TYR A 158 -13.98 -21.37 -22.03
N GLN A 159 -14.53 -21.33 -23.25
CA GLN A 159 -15.09 -22.51 -23.93
C GLN A 159 -14.09 -23.66 -24.14
N THR A 160 -12.80 -23.35 -24.14
CA THR A 160 -11.75 -24.34 -24.34
C THR A 160 -11.19 -24.86 -23.02
N ILE A 161 -11.47 -24.17 -21.90
CA ILE A 161 -11.05 -24.57 -20.56
C ILE A 161 -12.00 -25.66 -20.07
N LYS A 162 -11.47 -26.86 -19.84
CA LYS A 162 -12.26 -28.02 -19.40
C LYS A 162 -12.27 -28.20 -17.88
N ASP A 163 -11.15 -27.85 -17.24
CA ASP A 163 -10.96 -28.07 -15.82
C ASP A 163 -9.86 -27.13 -15.27
N VAL A 164 -9.94 -26.89 -13.96
CA VAL A 164 -8.95 -26.14 -13.18
C VAL A 164 -8.68 -26.90 -11.88
N SER A 165 -7.43 -27.29 -11.66
CA SER A 165 -7.02 -28.02 -10.45
C SER A 165 -5.80 -27.38 -9.81
N TRP A 166 -5.51 -27.73 -8.56
CA TRP A 166 -4.44 -27.14 -7.75
C TRP A 166 -3.49 -28.22 -7.26
N PHE A 167 -2.23 -27.83 -7.11
CA PHE A 167 -1.20 -28.68 -6.53
C PHE A 167 -0.39 -27.90 -5.49
N LYS A 168 0.31 -28.66 -4.64
CA LYS A 168 1.31 -28.09 -3.74
C LYS A 168 2.66 -28.22 -4.42
N ASP A 169 3.41 -27.13 -4.43
CA ASP A 169 4.76 -27.10 -4.94
C ASP A 169 5.70 -26.74 -3.78
N GLY A 170 6.45 -27.70 -3.26
CA GLY A 170 7.18 -27.50 -2.01
C GLY A 170 6.30 -27.14 -0.78
N MET A 171 6.91 -26.43 0.18
CA MET A 171 6.31 -26.18 1.51
C MET A 171 5.38 -24.97 1.55
N LEU A 172 5.70 -23.92 0.78
CA LEU A 172 4.97 -22.65 0.74
C LEU A 172 4.40 -22.33 -0.64
N GLU A 173 4.99 -22.86 -1.70
CA GLU A 173 4.54 -22.62 -3.06
C GLU A 173 3.37 -23.55 -3.40
N LYS A 174 2.56 -23.06 -4.31
CA LYS A 174 1.42 -23.79 -4.86
C LYS A 174 1.37 -23.49 -6.33
N GLY A 175 0.62 -24.31 -7.04
CA GLY A 175 0.34 -24.07 -8.42
C GLY A 175 -1.07 -24.46 -8.82
N LEU A 176 -1.40 -24.03 -10.02
CA LEU A 176 -2.67 -24.18 -10.69
C LEU A 176 -2.42 -24.86 -12.03
N TYR A 177 -3.18 -25.92 -12.29
CA TYR A 177 -3.28 -26.52 -13.61
C TYR A 177 -4.56 -26.08 -14.30
N LEU A 178 -4.42 -25.65 -15.54
CA LEU A 178 -5.54 -25.29 -16.40
C LEU A 178 -5.58 -26.26 -17.59
N GLN A 179 -6.63 -27.07 -17.67
CA GLN A 179 -6.83 -28.01 -18.77
C GLN A 179 -7.44 -27.27 -19.97
N TYR A 180 -6.60 -26.85 -20.91
CA TYR A 180 -6.98 -26.13 -22.12
C TYR A 180 -7.07 -27.06 -23.32
N GLY A 181 -8.28 -27.54 -23.63
CA GLY A 181 -8.51 -28.52 -24.69
C GLY A 181 -7.85 -29.86 -24.36
N VAL A 182 -6.77 -30.19 -25.07
CA VAL A 182 -5.93 -31.39 -24.82
C VAL A 182 -4.65 -31.06 -24.06
N LYS A 183 -4.32 -29.77 -23.89
CA LYS A 183 -3.09 -29.33 -23.22
C LYS A 183 -3.36 -29.06 -21.75
N ARG A 184 -2.44 -29.48 -20.90
CA ARG A 184 -2.39 -29.06 -19.49
C ARG A 184 -1.39 -27.92 -19.38
N LEU A 185 -1.85 -26.77 -18.89
CA LEU A 185 -1.04 -25.58 -18.66
C LEU A 185 -0.74 -25.48 -17.17
N GLU A 186 0.50 -25.14 -16.82
CA GLU A 186 0.98 -25.10 -15.45
C GLU A 186 1.33 -23.66 -15.07
N PHE A 187 0.81 -23.24 -13.91
CA PHE A 187 1.06 -21.95 -13.31
C PHE A 187 1.51 -22.15 -11.87
N ASP A 188 2.75 -21.85 -11.54
CA ASP A 188 3.43 -22.15 -10.27
C ASP A 188 3.98 -20.88 -9.61
N GLU A 189 4.86 -21.05 -8.60
CA GLU A 189 5.35 -19.99 -7.71
C GLU A 189 4.22 -19.15 -7.07
N ILE A 190 3.08 -19.77 -6.74
CA ILE A 190 1.94 -19.07 -6.13
C ILE A 190 2.00 -19.17 -4.60
N PHE A 191 2.22 -18.03 -3.95
CA PHE A 191 2.36 -17.95 -2.49
C PHE A 191 1.04 -17.69 -1.75
N ASP A 192 0.05 -17.04 -2.39
CA ASP A 192 -1.26 -16.77 -1.77
C ASP A 192 -2.28 -17.86 -2.14
N ALA A 193 -2.47 -18.80 -1.22
CA ALA A 193 -3.37 -19.93 -1.43
C ALA A 193 -4.84 -19.53 -1.56
N ASN A 194 -5.26 -18.43 -0.92
CA ASN A 194 -6.65 -17.97 -0.98
C ASN A 194 -6.92 -17.31 -2.32
N GLN A 195 -5.99 -16.46 -2.78
CA GLN A 195 -6.05 -15.86 -4.10
C GLN A 195 -5.98 -16.91 -5.20
N MET A 196 -5.15 -17.95 -5.05
CA MET A 196 -5.07 -19.07 -5.99
C MET A 196 -6.44 -19.72 -6.16
N LYS A 197 -7.06 -20.13 -5.04
CA LYS A 197 -8.40 -20.72 -5.06
C LYS A 197 -9.43 -19.78 -5.67
N ARG A 198 -9.37 -18.49 -5.34
CA ARG A 198 -10.27 -17.47 -5.88
C ARG A 198 -10.18 -17.41 -7.40
N ILE A 199 -8.98 -17.25 -7.97
CA ILE A 199 -8.84 -17.15 -9.42
C ILE A 199 -9.27 -18.42 -10.15
N GLY A 200 -8.83 -19.60 -9.70
CA GLY A 200 -9.22 -20.81 -10.43
C GLY A 200 -10.68 -21.18 -10.25
N ASN A 201 -11.33 -20.86 -9.12
CA ASN A 201 -12.78 -21.05 -8.95
C ASN A 201 -13.53 -20.12 -9.89
N THR A 202 -13.11 -18.85 -10.01
CA THR A 202 -13.69 -17.91 -10.98
C THR A 202 -13.55 -18.43 -12.40
N ILE A 203 -12.35 -18.91 -12.79
CA ILE A 203 -12.13 -19.46 -14.12
C ILE A 203 -13.01 -20.69 -14.38
N LEU A 204 -13.04 -21.63 -13.43
CA LEU A 204 -13.81 -22.86 -13.54
C LEU A 204 -15.31 -22.58 -13.66
N GLN A 205 -15.85 -21.74 -12.77
CA GLN A 205 -17.26 -21.37 -12.77
C GLN A 205 -17.69 -20.76 -14.10
N ILE A 206 -16.90 -19.82 -14.65
CA ILE A 206 -17.23 -19.19 -15.92
C ILE A 206 -17.11 -20.19 -17.08
N SER A 207 -16.06 -21.02 -17.10
CA SER A 207 -15.86 -22.04 -18.13
C SER A 207 -17.01 -23.04 -18.24
N GLN A 208 -17.69 -23.34 -17.13
CA GLN A 208 -18.85 -24.23 -17.10
C GLN A 208 -20.14 -23.58 -17.64
N THR A 209 -20.15 -22.25 -17.75
CA THR A 209 -21.32 -21.45 -18.20
C THR A 209 -21.12 -20.79 -19.57
N ALA A 210 -19.93 -20.92 -20.16
CA ALA A 210 -19.47 -20.19 -21.36
C ALA A 210 -19.59 -21.01 -22.65
#